data_AF-A0AAD1DMT5-F1
#
_entry.id   AF-A0AAD1DMT5-F1
#
_cell.length_a   1.000
_cell.length_b   1.000
_cell.length_c   1.000
_cell.angle_alpha   90.00
_cell.angle_beta   90.00
_cell.angle_gamma   90.00
#
_symmetry.space_group_name_H-M   'P 1'
#
loop_
_entity.id
_entity.type
_entity.pdbx_description
1 polymer ?
#
loop_
_entity_poly.entity_id
_entity_poly.type
_entity_poly.pdbx_seq_one_letter_code
_entity_poly.pdbx_strand_id
1 'polypeptide(L)'
;MAFRLECVSNLYKNLGRFDAIVEFTELAVVNFIKQAESSGDFSKFIEQQSDSLHIKVNSVDESIYRSRISQSYILSVYQNAELFLHKFKEECNNLKNTDWKLDNSSDNLLVKTIRKIIPINQGKERIGEFRLEIFDYYRVIRNKYSHEIIQDTKVEKAYINIKKYEDEIKENYPKFSAPNEFDNICFDDFLLFSTVLKDIANTLSDIIKPTNEELKNYYLRNDFYKELNQNLERKENALVGHITSKFGIEKEEAKKIISSLRH
;
A
#
# COMPACT_ATOMS: atom_id res chain seq x y z
N MET A 1 -3.41 -9.15 -20.12
CA MET A 1 -3.30 -8.47 -18.79
C MET A 1 -1.82 -8.32 -18.47
N ALA A 2 -1.41 -7.24 -17.79
CA ALA A 2 -0.01 -7.07 -17.39
C ALA A 2 0.36 -8.01 -16.22
N PHE A 3 1.63 -8.41 -16.16
CA PHE A 3 2.15 -9.27 -15.08
C PHE A 3 1.91 -8.63 -13.71
N ARG A 4 1.46 -9.43 -12.74
CA ARG A 4 1.24 -8.96 -11.37
C ARG A 4 1.58 -10.04 -10.35
N LEU A 5 2.31 -9.67 -9.30
CA LEU A 5 2.50 -10.53 -8.12
C LEU A 5 1.22 -10.69 -7.29
N GLU A 6 1.12 -11.80 -6.57
CA GLU A 6 -0.06 -12.10 -5.76
C GLU A 6 -0.20 -11.10 -4.61
N CYS A 7 0.91 -10.70 -3.99
CA CYS A 7 0.95 -9.67 -2.94
C CYS A 7 0.40 -8.31 -3.39
N VAL A 8 0.55 -7.93 -4.67
CA VAL A 8 -0.04 -6.69 -5.20
C VAL A 8 -1.56 -6.83 -5.29
N SER A 9 -2.06 -7.97 -5.78
CA SER A 9 -3.49 -8.23 -5.82
C SER A 9 -4.11 -8.26 -4.41
N ASN A 10 -3.39 -8.83 -3.45
CA ASN A 10 -3.82 -8.87 -2.05
C ASN A 10 -3.77 -7.48 -1.39
N LEU A 11 -2.75 -6.67 -1.69
CA LEU A 11 -2.70 -5.27 -1.26
C LEU A 11 -3.93 -4.50 -1.75
N TYR A 12 -4.29 -4.62 -3.03
CA TYR A 12 -5.46 -3.93 -3.60
C TYR A 12 -6.76 -4.36 -2.93
N LYS A 13 -6.93 -5.67 -2.68
CA LYS A 13 -8.10 -6.21 -1.97
C LYS A 13 -8.17 -5.71 -0.52
N ASN A 14 -7.04 -5.71 0.18
CA ASN A 14 -6.97 -5.27 1.58
C ASN A 14 -7.23 -3.77 1.68
N LEU A 15 -6.55 -2.96 0.87
CA LEU A 15 -6.81 -1.53 0.79
C LEU A 15 -8.27 -1.26 0.41
N GLY A 16 -8.84 -1.90 -0.60
CA GLY A 16 -10.26 -1.68 -0.94
C GLY A 16 -11.24 -2.01 0.19
N ARG A 17 -10.96 -3.03 1.01
CA ARG A 17 -11.77 -3.33 2.21
C ARG A 17 -11.59 -2.27 3.30
N PHE A 18 -10.36 -1.80 3.50
CA PHE A 18 -10.06 -0.73 4.46
C PHE A 18 -10.62 0.61 4.01
N ASP A 19 -10.47 0.97 2.73
CA ASP A 19 -11.03 2.16 2.07
C ASP A 19 -12.53 2.24 2.37
N ALA A 20 -13.29 1.14 2.21
CA ALA A 20 -14.72 1.11 2.53
C ALA A 20 -15.03 1.37 4.03
N ILE A 21 -14.22 0.86 4.96
CA ILE A 21 -14.39 1.10 6.40
C ILE A 21 -14.06 2.55 6.74
N VAL A 22 -12.98 3.08 6.17
CA VAL A 22 -12.54 4.46 6.37
C VAL A 22 -13.56 5.44 5.79
N GLU A 23 -14.06 5.19 4.58
CA GLU A 23 -15.12 5.98 3.93
C GLU A 23 -16.41 5.98 4.76
N PHE A 24 -16.84 4.81 5.25
CA PHE A 24 -17.98 4.72 6.15
C PHE A 24 -17.75 5.52 7.45
N THR A 25 -16.56 5.40 8.03
CA THR A 25 -16.20 6.13 9.25
C THR A 25 -16.20 7.64 9.00
N GLU A 26 -15.64 8.09 7.89
CA GLU A 26 -15.61 9.50 7.50
C GLU A 26 -17.02 10.05 7.29
N LEU A 27 -17.90 9.30 6.62
CA LEU A 27 -19.31 9.68 6.48
C LEU A 27 -20.01 9.80 7.84
N ALA A 28 -19.80 8.83 8.73
CA ALA A 28 -20.38 8.84 10.06
C ALA A 28 -19.88 10.05 10.87
N VAL A 29 -18.58 10.29 10.86
CA VAL A 29 -17.91 11.42 11.52
C VAL A 29 -18.46 12.75 10.98
N VAL A 30 -18.41 12.98 9.66
CA VAL A 30 -18.91 14.20 9.02
C VAL A 30 -20.37 14.47 9.36
N ASN A 31 -21.23 13.44 9.32
CA ASN A 31 -22.65 13.61 9.63
C ASN A 31 -22.90 13.88 11.12
N PHE A 32 -22.14 13.25 12.01
CA PHE A 32 -22.24 13.48 13.45
C PHE A 32 -21.88 14.92 13.81
N ILE A 33 -20.83 15.45 13.19
CA ILE A 33 -20.35 16.82 13.43
C ILE A 33 -21.35 17.84 12.90
N LYS A 34 -21.88 17.63 11.70
CA LYS A 34 -22.94 18.50 11.15
C LYS A 34 -24.15 18.57 12.07
N GLN A 35 -24.53 17.46 12.70
CA GLN A 35 -25.61 17.43 13.68
C GLN A 35 -25.23 18.19 14.96
N ALA A 36 -24.00 18.01 15.45
CA ALA A 36 -23.49 18.73 16.61
C ALA A 36 -23.46 20.26 16.35
N GLU A 37 -22.94 20.70 15.20
CA GLU A 37 -22.94 22.10 14.76
C GLU A 37 -24.37 22.66 14.68
N SER A 38 -25.30 21.88 14.10
CA SER A 38 -26.72 22.28 13.97
C SER A 38 -27.43 22.38 15.32
N SER A 39 -26.92 21.73 16.37
CA SER A 39 -27.50 21.79 17.72
C SER A 39 -27.21 23.13 18.43
N GLY A 40 -26.18 23.86 17.98
CA GLY A 40 -25.73 25.11 18.60
C GLY A 40 -24.93 24.96 19.90
N ASP A 41 -24.82 23.74 20.45
CA ASP A 41 -24.06 23.43 21.67
C ASP A 41 -23.44 22.02 21.55
N PHE A 42 -22.20 21.98 21.06
CA PHE A 42 -21.47 20.74 20.81
C PHE A 42 -21.37 19.87 22.06
N SER A 43 -21.00 20.45 23.21
CA SER A 43 -20.82 19.69 24.47
C SER A 43 -22.12 19.04 24.92
N LYS A 44 -23.23 19.78 24.90
CA LYS A 44 -24.54 19.24 25.25
C LYS A 44 -25.02 18.18 24.26
N PHE A 45 -24.75 18.36 22.97
CA PHE A 45 -25.05 17.34 21.96
C PHE A 45 -24.30 16.04 22.24
N ILE A 46 -22.99 16.10 22.53
CA ILE A 46 -22.20 14.91 22.89
C ILE A 46 -22.75 14.23 24.14
N GLU A 47 -23.10 14.98 25.18
CA GLU A 47 -23.68 14.43 26.42
C GLU A 47 -25.00 13.69 26.13
N GLN A 48 -25.89 14.29 25.35
CA GLN A 48 -27.16 13.67 24.95
C GLN A 48 -26.95 12.38 24.14
N GLN A 49 -26.02 12.39 23.18
CA GLN A 49 -25.69 11.20 22.39
C GLN A 49 -25.06 10.12 23.28
N SER A 50 -24.16 10.51 24.19
CA SER A 50 -23.48 9.65 25.17
C SER A 50 -24.47 8.92 26.07
N ASP A 51 -25.46 9.64 26.62
CA ASP A 51 -26.52 9.08 27.46
C ASP A 51 -27.45 8.16 26.68
N SER A 52 -27.89 8.59 25.49
CA SER A 52 -28.84 7.83 24.66
C SER A 52 -28.27 6.51 24.12
N LEU A 53 -26.98 6.49 23.82
CA LEU A 53 -26.27 5.30 23.31
C LEU A 53 -25.60 4.49 24.42
N HIS A 54 -25.63 4.97 25.67
CA HIS A 54 -24.93 4.38 26.82
C HIS A 54 -23.42 4.23 26.60
N ILE A 55 -22.80 5.20 25.93
CA ILE A 55 -21.35 5.25 25.64
C ILE A 55 -20.79 6.49 26.32
N LYS A 56 -19.99 6.33 27.38
CA LYS A 56 -19.43 7.47 28.14
C LYS A 56 -18.34 8.20 27.35
N VAL A 57 -18.56 9.48 27.06
CA VAL A 57 -17.57 10.39 26.44
C VAL A 57 -17.19 11.48 27.45
N ASN A 58 -15.92 11.54 27.87
CA ASN A 58 -15.49 12.48 28.93
C ASN A 58 -15.22 13.89 28.39
N SER A 59 -14.37 14.00 27.37
CA SER A 59 -14.05 15.25 26.68
C SER A 59 -13.50 14.93 25.29
N VAL A 60 -13.92 15.72 24.30
CA VAL A 60 -13.40 15.67 22.93
C VAL A 60 -12.99 17.08 22.58
N ASP A 61 -11.74 17.24 22.16
CA ASP A 61 -11.27 18.50 21.60
C ASP A 61 -11.69 18.56 20.14
N GLU A 62 -12.69 19.41 19.87
CA GLU A 62 -13.28 19.63 18.55
C GLU A 62 -12.23 20.06 17.51
N SER A 63 -11.18 20.76 17.94
CA SER A 63 -10.18 21.32 17.02
C SER A 63 -9.26 20.27 16.42
N ILE A 64 -9.06 19.12 17.09
CA ILE A 64 -8.05 18.13 16.69
C ILE A 64 -8.60 16.75 16.32
N TYR A 65 -9.82 16.39 16.72
CA TYR A 65 -10.28 15.00 16.57
C TYR A 65 -10.35 14.55 15.10
N ARG A 66 -10.73 15.43 14.14
CA ARG A 66 -10.74 15.09 12.71
C ARG A 66 -9.36 14.70 12.21
N SER A 67 -8.36 15.50 12.58
CA SER A 67 -6.97 15.25 12.23
C SER A 67 -6.47 13.96 12.85
N ARG A 68 -6.79 13.70 14.12
CA ARG A 68 -6.46 12.44 14.81
C ARG A 68 -7.07 11.20 14.14
N ILE A 69 -8.34 11.28 13.75
CA ILE A 69 -9.01 10.21 13.01
C ILE A 69 -8.31 9.97 11.66
N SER A 70 -8.01 11.05 10.92
CA SER A 70 -7.34 10.95 9.61
C SER A 70 -5.91 10.40 9.73
N GLN A 71 -5.15 10.79 10.76
CA GLN A 71 -3.84 10.23 11.08
C GLN A 71 -3.92 8.72 11.38
N SER A 72 -5.02 8.25 11.99
CA SER A 72 -5.26 6.80 12.19
C SER A 72 -5.49 6.05 10.88
N TYR A 73 -6.07 6.71 9.87
CA TYR A 73 -6.21 6.15 8.53
C TYR A 73 -4.84 5.99 7.85
N ILE A 74 -3.94 6.98 8.00
CA ILE A 74 -2.55 6.90 7.52
C ILE A 74 -1.81 5.73 8.15
N LEU A 75 -1.97 5.50 9.46
CA LEU A 75 -1.42 4.33 10.15
C LEU A 75 -1.88 3.02 9.50
N SER A 76 -3.16 2.92 9.14
CA SER A 76 -3.75 1.72 8.53
C SER A 76 -3.18 1.46 7.12
N VAL A 77 -3.00 2.50 6.31
CA VAL A 77 -2.35 2.38 4.99
C VAL A 77 -0.89 1.93 5.14
N TYR A 78 -0.16 2.51 6.09
CA TYR A 78 1.24 2.15 6.33
C TYR A 78 1.39 0.69 6.80
N GLN A 79 0.50 0.18 7.65
CA GLN A 79 0.49 -1.22 8.04
C GLN A 79 0.30 -2.17 6.84
N ASN A 80 -0.60 -1.81 5.92
CA ASN A 80 -0.78 -2.55 4.68
C ASN A 80 0.47 -2.48 3.79
N ALA A 81 1.17 -1.34 3.76
CA ALA A 81 2.44 -1.21 3.05
C ALA A 81 3.54 -2.11 3.63
N GLU A 82 3.69 -2.17 4.95
CA GLU A 82 4.67 -3.04 5.61
C GLU A 82 4.41 -4.52 5.30
N LEU A 83 3.15 -4.95 5.45
CA LEU A 83 2.75 -6.32 5.11
C LEU A 83 3.03 -6.63 3.63
N PHE A 84 2.68 -5.70 2.73
CA PHE A 84 2.96 -5.85 1.30
C PHE A 84 4.45 -6.00 1.03
N LEU A 85 5.31 -5.14 1.58
CA LEU A 85 6.75 -5.18 1.34
C LEU A 85 7.40 -6.49 1.86
N HIS A 86 6.91 -7.01 2.98
CA HIS A 86 7.33 -8.32 3.47
C HIS A 86 6.90 -9.46 2.53
N LYS A 87 5.65 -9.46 2.07
CA LYS A 87 5.16 -10.45 1.10
C LYS A 87 5.81 -10.34 -0.27
N PHE A 88 6.08 -9.12 -0.72
CA PHE A 88 6.82 -8.84 -1.93
C PHE A 88 8.22 -9.45 -1.89
N LYS A 89 8.94 -9.30 -0.77
CA LYS A 89 10.23 -9.98 -0.55
C LYS A 89 10.10 -11.50 -0.71
N GLU A 90 9.15 -12.11 0.01
CA GLU A 90 8.93 -13.57 -0.02
C GLU A 90 8.66 -14.06 -1.45
N GLU A 91 7.76 -13.40 -2.17
CA GLU A 91 7.42 -13.75 -3.55
C GLU A 91 8.59 -13.56 -4.51
N CYS A 92 9.34 -12.46 -4.39
CA CYS A 92 10.52 -12.23 -5.23
C CYS A 92 11.60 -13.29 -5.02
N ASN A 93 11.90 -13.61 -3.76
CA ASN A 93 12.86 -14.66 -3.41
C ASN A 93 12.45 -16.02 -3.97
N ASN A 94 11.16 -16.38 -3.84
CA ASN A 94 10.66 -17.63 -4.38
C ASN A 94 10.70 -17.66 -5.92
N LEU A 95 10.26 -16.58 -6.57
CA LEU A 95 10.18 -16.45 -8.02
C LEU A 95 11.57 -16.53 -8.67
N LYS A 96 12.55 -15.79 -8.13
CA LYS A 96 13.91 -15.70 -8.70
C LYS A 96 14.92 -16.67 -8.11
N ASN A 97 14.48 -17.55 -7.21
CA ASN A 97 15.35 -18.47 -6.47
C ASN A 97 16.50 -17.77 -5.73
N THR A 98 16.18 -16.67 -5.05
CA THR A 98 17.12 -15.90 -4.23
C THR A 98 16.75 -15.98 -2.75
N ASP A 99 17.67 -15.63 -1.86
CA ASP A 99 17.40 -15.43 -0.42
C ASP A 99 17.99 -14.09 0.04
N TRP A 100 17.63 -13.00 -0.65
CA TRP A 100 18.10 -11.70 -0.21
C TRP A 100 17.39 -11.28 1.08
N LYS A 101 18.16 -10.61 1.95
CA LYS A 101 17.70 -10.04 3.22
C LYS A 101 17.85 -8.53 3.16
N LEU A 102 16.96 -7.85 3.88
CA LEU A 102 17.05 -6.41 4.07
C LEU A 102 18.31 -6.10 4.89
N ASP A 103 18.95 -4.98 4.57
CA ASP A 103 20.11 -4.53 5.33
C ASP A 103 19.69 -3.82 6.64
N ASN A 104 20.68 -3.60 7.50
CA ASN A 104 20.51 -2.93 8.79
C ASN A 104 20.62 -1.40 8.69
N SER A 105 20.50 -0.80 7.49
CA SER A 105 20.55 0.66 7.34
C SER A 105 19.39 1.34 8.08
N SER A 106 19.50 2.65 8.32
CA SER A 106 18.42 3.44 8.91
C SER A 106 17.32 3.84 7.92
N ASP A 107 17.45 3.45 6.65
CA ASP A 107 16.48 3.78 5.61
C ASP A 107 15.14 3.10 5.81
N ASN A 108 14.10 3.68 5.21
CA ASN A 108 12.76 3.09 5.26
C ASN A 108 12.69 1.76 4.50
N LEU A 109 11.68 0.95 4.83
CA LEU A 109 11.50 -0.41 4.31
C LEU A 109 11.39 -0.46 2.78
N LEU A 110 10.75 0.55 2.17
CA LEU A 110 10.57 0.65 0.73
C LEU A 110 11.93 0.86 0.02
N VAL A 111 12.73 1.82 0.47
CA VAL A 111 14.07 2.09 -0.08
C VAL A 111 14.98 0.88 0.03
N LYS A 112 14.96 0.20 1.19
CA LYS A 112 15.70 -1.06 1.39
C LYS A 112 15.26 -2.13 0.41
N THR A 113 13.96 -2.24 0.14
CA THR A 113 13.39 -3.20 -0.82
C THR A 113 13.84 -2.88 -2.25
N ILE A 114 13.76 -1.61 -2.67
CA ILE A 114 14.17 -1.16 -4.01
C ILE A 114 15.63 -1.53 -4.29
N ARG A 115 16.55 -1.26 -3.36
CA ARG A 115 17.98 -1.57 -3.51
C ARG A 115 18.29 -3.04 -3.75
N LYS A 116 17.37 -3.96 -3.39
CA LYS A 116 17.54 -5.40 -3.59
C LYS A 116 17.10 -5.87 -4.97
N ILE A 117 16.27 -5.10 -5.66
CA ILE A 117 15.70 -5.49 -6.95
C ILE A 117 16.26 -4.67 -8.12
N ILE A 118 16.75 -3.45 -7.87
CA ILE A 118 17.27 -2.55 -8.90
C ILE A 118 18.20 -1.49 -8.27
N PRO A 119 19.19 -0.92 -9.01
CA PRO A 119 19.95 0.24 -8.53
C PRO A 119 19.03 1.40 -8.11
N ILE A 120 19.33 2.04 -6.97
CA ILE A 120 18.42 3.03 -6.35
C ILE A 120 18.07 4.21 -7.27
N ASN A 121 19.00 4.68 -8.10
CA ASN A 121 18.76 5.79 -9.04
C ASN A 121 17.75 5.38 -10.12
N GLN A 122 17.84 4.16 -10.64
CA GLN A 122 16.87 3.63 -11.60
C GLN A 122 15.51 3.38 -10.93
N GLY A 123 15.52 2.89 -9.68
CA GLY A 123 14.30 2.74 -8.89
C GLY A 123 13.56 4.07 -8.69
N LYS A 124 14.30 5.13 -8.37
CA LYS A 124 13.79 6.50 -8.25
C LYS A 124 13.17 7.01 -9.55
N GLU A 125 13.85 6.82 -10.67
CA GLU A 125 13.34 7.20 -11.99
C GLU A 125 12.06 6.44 -12.36
N ARG A 126 12.05 5.12 -12.16
CA ARG A 126 10.92 4.25 -12.50
C ARG A 126 9.68 4.51 -11.64
N ILE A 127 9.87 4.72 -10.34
CA ILE A 127 8.78 4.94 -9.37
C ILE A 127 8.34 6.41 -9.37
N GLY A 128 9.27 7.32 -9.62
CA GLY A 128 9.11 8.76 -9.41
C GLY A 128 9.55 9.15 -7.99
N GLU A 129 10.50 10.08 -7.89
CA GLU A 129 11.00 10.55 -6.60
C GLU A 129 9.88 11.11 -5.72
N PHE A 130 8.96 11.89 -6.29
CA PHE A 130 7.82 12.42 -5.56
C PHE A 130 7.00 11.33 -4.87
N ARG A 131 6.76 10.16 -5.49
CA ARG A 131 6.03 9.05 -4.86
C ARG A 131 6.80 8.47 -3.67
N LEU A 132 8.13 8.38 -3.76
CA LEU A 132 8.97 7.92 -2.66
C LEU A 132 8.97 8.90 -1.50
N GLU A 133 8.98 10.20 -1.79
CA GLU A 133 8.89 11.26 -0.79
C GLU A 133 7.50 11.32 -0.13
N ILE A 134 6.40 11.08 -0.87
CA ILE A 134 5.07 10.92 -0.27
C ILE A 134 5.07 9.75 0.72
N PHE A 135 5.63 8.61 0.31
CA PHE A 135 5.71 7.43 1.16
C PHE A 135 6.50 7.71 2.44
N ASP A 136 7.64 8.40 2.35
CA ASP A 136 8.44 8.75 3.52
C ASP A 136 7.76 9.80 4.40
N TYR A 137 7.09 10.78 3.79
CA TYR A 137 6.29 11.78 4.50
C TYR A 137 5.25 11.11 5.40
N TYR A 138 4.38 10.27 4.83
CA TYR A 138 3.33 9.60 5.61
C TYR A 138 3.87 8.56 6.60
N ARG A 139 5.06 8.00 6.37
CA ARG A 139 5.79 7.23 7.39
C ARG A 139 6.13 8.08 8.61
N VAL A 140 6.62 9.32 8.40
CA VAL A 140 6.93 10.25 9.49
C VAL A 140 5.67 10.65 10.25
N ILE A 141 4.56 10.95 9.53
CA ILE A 141 3.24 11.23 10.13
C ILE A 141 2.79 10.07 11.02
N ARG A 142 2.80 8.84 10.48
CA ARG A 142 2.45 7.62 11.22
C ARG A 142 3.28 7.47 12.49
N ASN A 143 4.59 7.69 12.38
CA ASN A 143 5.47 7.54 13.53
C ASN A 143 5.20 8.59 14.61
N LYS A 144 4.91 9.85 14.24
CA LYS A 144 4.54 10.90 15.20
C LYS A 144 3.19 10.61 15.86
N TYR A 145 2.22 10.11 15.09
CA TYR A 145 0.93 9.68 15.61
C TYR A 145 1.07 8.54 16.64
N SER A 146 1.91 7.53 16.35
CA SER A 146 2.12 6.38 17.25
C SER A 146 3.06 6.68 18.44
N HIS A 147 3.93 7.68 18.32
CA HIS A 147 4.96 7.97 19.33
C HIS A 147 5.07 9.48 19.57
N GLU A 148 4.58 9.94 20.71
CA GLU A 148 4.62 11.36 21.10
C GLU A 148 6.05 11.93 21.20
N ILE A 149 7.06 11.06 21.35
CA ILE A 149 8.48 11.42 21.50
C ILE A 149 9.08 11.99 20.19
N ILE A 150 8.41 11.81 19.04
CA ILE A 150 8.93 12.35 17.78
C ILE A 150 8.86 13.88 17.81
N GLN A 151 10.01 14.50 17.59
CA GLN A 151 10.15 15.96 17.54
C GLN A 151 9.37 16.54 16.36
N ASP A 152 8.62 17.61 16.60
CA ASP A 152 7.82 18.32 15.59
C ASP A 152 8.69 18.78 14.41
N THR A 153 9.93 19.19 14.71
CA THR A 153 10.93 19.56 13.69
C THR A 153 11.22 18.49 12.64
N LYS A 154 11.03 17.19 12.95
CA LYS A 154 11.17 16.12 11.96
C LYS A 154 9.99 16.09 10.99
N VAL A 155 8.79 16.35 11.50
CA VAL A 155 7.56 16.34 10.72
C VAL A 155 7.51 17.55 9.80
N GLU A 156 7.87 18.73 10.31
CA GLU A 156 8.02 19.96 9.54
C GLU A 156 9.04 19.80 8.39
N LYS A 157 10.22 19.21 8.68
CA LYS A 157 11.23 18.93 7.64
C LYS A 157 10.71 17.98 6.56
N ALA A 158 9.98 16.94 6.96
CA ALA A 158 9.37 16.01 6.01
C ALA A 158 8.32 16.72 5.12
N TYR A 159 7.51 17.60 5.71
CA TYR A 159 6.54 18.41 4.97
C TYR A 159 7.22 19.37 3.98
N ILE A 160 8.26 20.09 4.42
CA ILE A 160 9.06 20.98 3.55
C ILE A 160 9.69 20.20 2.38
N ASN A 161 10.14 18.97 2.64
CA ASN A 161 10.72 18.14 1.58
C ASN A 161 9.68 17.73 0.55
N ILE A 162 8.50 17.24 0.98
CA ILE A 162 7.48 16.83 0.02
C ILE A 162 6.89 18.02 -0.75
N LYS A 163 6.86 19.21 -0.16
CA LYS A 163 6.45 20.45 -0.83
C LYS A 163 7.30 20.85 -2.04
N LYS A 164 8.53 20.34 -2.14
CA LYS A 164 9.38 20.54 -3.33
C LYS A 164 8.82 19.87 -4.59
N TYR A 165 7.91 18.91 -4.42
CA TYR A 165 7.29 18.13 -5.51
C TYR A 165 5.80 18.49 -5.68
N GLU A 166 5.37 19.66 -5.21
CA GLU A 166 3.95 20.05 -5.22
C GLU A 166 3.34 20.04 -6.63
N ASP A 167 4.10 20.48 -7.64
CA ASP A 167 3.64 20.51 -9.02
C ASP A 167 3.47 19.10 -9.60
N GLU A 168 4.43 18.20 -9.40
CA GLU A 168 4.35 16.81 -9.84
C GLU A 168 3.21 16.05 -9.14
N ILE A 169 3.00 16.33 -7.84
CA ILE A 169 1.89 15.75 -7.07
C ILE A 169 0.56 16.22 -7.65
N LYS A 170 0.39 17.51 -7.94
CA LYS A 170 -0.83 18.06 -8.54
C LYS A 170 -1.07 17.52 -9.94
N GLU A 171 -0.02 17.36 -10.74
CA GLU A 171 -0.13 16.82 -12.10
C GLU A 171 -0.58 15.34 -12.07
N ASN A 172 0.00 14.52 -11.19
CA ASN A 172 -0.27 13.08 -11.15
C ASN A 172 -1.51 12.72 -10.32
N TYR A 173 -1.84 13.52 -9.31
CA TYR A 173 -2.95 13.29 -8.39
C TYR A 173 -3.83 14.54 -8.19
N PRO A 174 -4.39 15.13 -9.27
CA PRO A 174 -5.09 16.42 -9.23
C PRO A 174 -6.38 16.42 -8.39
N LYS A 175 -6.87 15.25 -7.98
CA LYS A 175 -8.13 15.09 -7.27
C LYS A 175 -8.01 15.29 -5.77
N PHE A 176 -6.80 15.30 -5.21
CA PHE A 176 -6.59 15.34 -3.77
C PHE A 176 -6.02 16.69 -3.36
N SER A 177 -6.59 17.28 -2.31
CA SER A 177 -6.06 18.47 -1.65
C SER A 177 -5.02 18.06 -0.60
N ALA A 178 -4.01 17.30 -1.02
CA ALA A 178 -2.99 16.67 -0.17
C ALA A 178 -1.63 16.66 -0.89
N PRO A 179 -0.48 16.53 -0.19
CA PRO A 179 -0.32 16.31 1.25
C PRO A 179 -0.53 17.57 2.11
N ASN A 180 -1.09 17.40 3.31
CA ASN A 180 -1.31 18.44 4.31
C ASN A 180 -0.35 18.33 5.49
N GLU A 181 -0.14 19.42 6.23
CA GLU A 181 0.64 19.46 7.48
C GLU A 181 0.09 18.49 8.54
N PHE A 182 0.93 18.10 9.51
CA PHE A 182 0.58 17.10 10.52
C PHE A 182 -0.75 17.36 11.23
N ASP A 183 -0.96 18.57 11.72
CA ASP A 183 -2.18 18.93 12.45
C ASP A 183 -3.39 19.08 11.51
N ASN A 184 -3.17 19.16 10.20
CA ASN A 184 -4.18 19.33 9.16
C ASN A 184 -4.39 18.08 8.28
N ILE A 185 -3.84 16.93 8.66
CA ILE A 185 -4.05 15.66 7.95
C ILE A 185 -5.54 15.39 7.86
N CYS A 186 -6.03 15.09 6.66
CA CYS A 186 -7.44 14.88 6.39
C CYS A 186 -7.69 13.61 5.56
N PHE A 187 -8.94 13.40 5.16
CA PHE A 187 -9.33 12.23 4.36
C PHE A 187 -8.65 12.18 2.98
N ASP A 188 -8.34 13.34 2.37
CA ASP A 188 -7.62 13.39 1.10
C ASP A 188 -6.18 12.86 1.23
N ASP A 189 -5.52 13.05 2.38
CA ASP A 189 -4.20 12.47 2.65
C ASP A 189 -4.24 10.94 2.65
N PHE A 190 -5.30 10.36 3.22
CA PHE A 190 -5.53 8.93 3.20
C PHE A 190 -5.70 8.42 1.75
N LEU A 191 -6.54 9.10 0.95
CA LEU A 191 -6.77 8.72 -0.44
C LEU A 191 -5.50 8.84 -1.28
N LEU A 192 -4.75 9.92 -1.11
CA LEU A 192 -3.45 10.13 -1.77
C LEU A 192 -2.49 8.99 -1.40
N PHE A 193 -2.34 8.69 -0.11
CA PHE A 193 -1.38 7.68 0.33
C PHE A 193 -1.76 6.27 -0.13
N SER A 194 -3.04 5.89 -0.03
CA SER A 194 -3.56 4.61 -0.54
C SER A 194 -3.32 4.47 -2.04
N THR A 195 -3.53 5.55 -2.81
CA THR A 195 -3.31 5.58 -4.27
C THR A 195 -1.82 5.46 -4.62
N VAL A 196 -0.96 6.25 -3.98
CA VAL A 196 0.49 6.21 -4.19
C VAL A 196 1.06 4.84 -3.86
N LEU A 197 0.58 4.19 -2.80
CA LEU A 197 0.99 2.84 -2.45
C LEU A 197 0.61 1.81 -3.53
N LYS A 198 -0.59 1.92 -4.11
CA LYS A 198 -1.06 1.09 -5.22
C LYS A 198 -0.19 1.27 -6.48
N ASP A 199 0.24 2.50 -6.77
CA ASP A 199 1.14 2.82 -7.88
C ASP A 199 2.54 2.25 -7.65
N ILE A 200 3.12 2.49 -6.47
CA ILE A 200 4.43 1.93 -6.09
C ILE A 200 4.41 0.40 -6.22
N ALA A 201 3.36 -0.26 -5.72
CA ALA A 201 3.24 -1.71 -5.77
C ALA A 201 3.18 -2.26 -7.21
N ASN A 202 2.45 -1.59 -8.12
CA ASN A 202 2.46 -1.96 -9.54
C ASN A 202 3.85 -1.78 -10.14
N THR A 203 4.50 -0.63 -9.93
CA THR A 203 5.82 -0.36 -10.48
C THR A 203 6.86 -1.36 -9.97
N LEU A 204 6.80 -1.73 -8.69
CA LEU A 204 7.67 -2.78 -8.12
C LEU A 204 7.43 -4.13 -8.80
N SER A 205 6.18 -4.50 -9.07
CA SER A 205 5.82 -5.71 -9.82
C SER A 205 6.37 -5.69 -11.24
N ASP A 206 6.31 -4.54 -11.91
CA ASP A 206 6.85 -4.37 -13.26
C ASP A 206 8.39 -4.39 -13.28
N ILE A 207 9.06 -3.94 -12.22
CA ILE A 207 10.53 -4.03 -12.06
C ILE A 207 10.97 -5.49 -11.98
N ILE A 208 10.26 -6.30 -11.22
CA ILE A 208 10.67 -7.69 -10.98
C ILE A 208 10.15 -8.68 -12.01
N LYS A 209 9.36 -8.22 -13.00
CA LYS A 209 8.72 -9.07 -14.00
C LYS A 209 9.72 -10.13 -14.49
N PRO A 210 9.41 -11.42 -14.30
CA PRO A 210 10.36 -12.48 -14.60
C PRO A 210 10.45 -12.67 -16.11
N THR A 211 11.63 -13.10 -16.55
CA THR A 211 11.83 -13.69 -17.87
C THR A 211 11.13 -15.05 -17.98
N ASN A 212 10.92 -15.51 -19.21
CA ASN A 212 10.35 -16.85 -19.45
C ASN A 212 11.20 -17.96 -18.81
N GLU A 213 12.53 -17.81 -18.78
CA GLU A 213 13.45 -18.76 -18.15
C GLU A 213 13.34 -18.74 -16.61
N GLU A 214 13.24 -17.56 -15.98
CA GLU A 214 13.00 -17.47 -14.53
C GLU A 214 11.66 -18.13 -14.16
N LEU A 215 10.60 -17.92 -14.94
CA LEU A 215 9.31 -18.61 -14.75
C LEU A 215 9.43 -20.12 -14.95
N LYS A 216 10.13 -20.57 -16.02
CA LYS A 216 10.38 -22.00 -16.26
C LYS A 216 11.04 -22.63 -15.03
N ASN A 217 12.12 -22.04 -14.54
CA ASN A 217 12.86 -22.49 -13.38
C ASN A 217 12.01 -22.48 -12.09
N TYR A 218 11.14 -21.48 -11.93
CA TYR A 218 10.18 -21.44 -10.83
C TYR A 218 9.25 -22.66 -10.84
N TYR A 219 8.65 -22.99 -11.98
CA TYR A 219 7.75 -24.15 -12.08
C TYR A 219 8.46 -25.48 -11.95
N LEU A 220 9.69 -25.62 -12.48
CA LEU A 220 10.51 -26.82 -12.31
C LEU A 220 10.87 -27.05 -10.83
N ARG A 221 11.33 -25.99 -10.13
CA ARG A 221 11.72 -26.09 -8.71
C ARG A 221 10.57 -26.45 -7.78
N ASN A 222 9.40 -25.89 -8.01
CA ASN A 222 8.25 -26.09 -7.13
C ASN A 222 7.48 -27.38 -7.44
N ASP A 223 7.80 -28.07 -8.54
CA ASP A 223 7.16 -29.32 -9.01
C ASP A 223 5.63 -29.28 -8.88
N PHE A 224 5.03 -28.16 -9.33
CA PHE A 224 3.59 -27.95 -9.25
C PHE A 224 2.86 -29.07 -9.99
N TYR A 225 1.79 -29.57 -9.36
CA TYR A 225 0.94 -30.63 -9.90
C TYR A 225 1.70 -31.92 -10.24
N LYS A 226 2.70 -32.28 -9.42
CA LYS A 226 3.46 -33.53 -9.55
C LYS A 226 2.60 -34.77 -9.77
N GLU A 227 1.44 -34.84 -9.10
CA GLU A 227 0.48 -35.95 -9.21
C GLU A 227 -0.08 -36.10 -10.64
N LEU A 228 -0.08 -35.04 -11.45
CA LEU A 228 -0.55 -35.05 -12.83
C LEU A 228 0.53 -35.44 -13.85
N ASN A 229 1.75 -35.81 -13.43
CA ASN A 229 2.85 -36.18 -14.33
C ASN A 229 2.52 -37.30 -15.32
N GLN A 230 1.56 -38.17 -14.99
CA GLN A 230 1.12 -39.27 -15.85
C GLN A 230 0.19 -38.81 -16.99
N ASN A 231 -0.48 -37.66 -16.83
CA ASN A 231 -1.34 -37.07 -17.85
C ASN A 231 -0.81 -35.66 -18.19
N LEU A 232 0.12 -35.62 -19.14
CA LEU A 232 0.83 -34.41 -19.53
C LEU A 232 -0.12 -33.29 -19.96
N GLU A 233 -1.18 -33.61 -20.70
CA GLU A 233 -2.18 -32.61 -21.13
C GLU A 233 -2.91 -31.98 -19.93
N ARG A 234 -3.32 -32.79 -18.94
CA ARG A 234 -3.93 -32.28 -17.71
C ARG A 234 -2.95 -31.45 -16.90
N LYS A 235 -1.69 -31.88 -16.77
CA LYS A 235 -0.65 -31.11 -16.08
C LYS A 235 -0.44 -29.75 -16.75
N GLU A 236 -0.36 -29.72 -18.07
CA GLU A 236 -0.18 -28.49 -18.83
C GLU A 236 -1.35 -27.53 -18.67
N ASN A 237 -2.58 -28.02 -18.78
CA ASN A 237 -3.77 -27.20 -18.57
C ASN A 237 -3.81 -26.61 -17.15
N ALA A 238 -3.42 -27.40 -16.14
CA ALA A 238 -3.33 -26.92 -14.76
C ALA A 238 -2.24 -25.85 -14.58
N LEU A 239 -1.06 -26.04 -15.17
CA LEU A 239 0.05 -25.09 -15.12
C LEU A 239 -0.28 -23.79 -15.86
N VAL A 240 -0.89 -23.86 -17.05
CA VAL A 240 -1.38 -22.68 -17.79
C VAL A 240 -2.42 -21.94 -16.96
N GLY A 241 -3.39 -22.66 -16.38
CA GLY A 241 -4.37 -22.10 -15.46
C GLY A 241 -3.72 -21.36 -14.30
N HIS A 242 -2.77 -22.00 -13.63
CA HIS A 242 -2.04 -21.40 -12.51
C HIS A 242 -1.23 -20.16 -12.92
N ILE A 243 -0.50 -20.19 -14.03
CA ILE A 243 0.23 -19.01 -14.55
C ILE A 243 -0.73 -17.84 -14.79
N THR A 244 -1.85 -18.12 -15.46
CA THR A 244 -2.83 -17.08 -15.81
C THR A 244 -3.50 -16.51 -14.57
N SER A 245 -3.87 -17.35 -13.59
CA SER A 245 -4.54 -16.91 -12.38
C SER A 245 -3.61 -16.21 -11.39
N LYS A 246 -2.37 -16.72 -11.24
CA LYS A 246 -1.42 -16.23 -10.25
C LYS A 246 -0.71 -14.96 -10.70
N PHE A 247 -0.25 -14.93 -11.95
CA PHE A 247 0.59 -13.86 -12.47
C PHE A 247 -0.12 -12.94 -13.48
N GLY A 248 -1.36 -13.25 -13.87
CA GLY A 248 -2.09 -12.47 -14.88
C GLY A 248 -1.54 -12.60 -16.31
N ILE A 249 -0.62 -13.55 -16.54
CA ILE A 249 0.01 -13.77 -17.85
C ILE A 249 -1.02 -14.36 -18.82
N GLU A 250 -1.00 -13.91 -20.07
CA GLU A 250 -2.00 -14.33 -21.06
C GLU A 250 -1.85 -15.80 -21.43
N LYS A 251 -2.99 -16.44 -21.75
CA LYS A 251 -3.06 -17.89 -21.98
C LYS A 251 -2.09 -18.37 -23.06
N GLU A 252 -1.92 -17.61 -24.14
CA GLU A 252 -1.01 -17.97 -25.24
C GLU A 252 0.47 -17.84 -24.85
N GLU A 253 0.83 -16.83 -24.05
CA GLU A 253 2.19 -16.70 -23.51
C GLU A 253 2.49 -17.78 -22.47
N ALA A 254 1.53 -18.07 -21.58
CA ALA A 254 1.62 -19.15 -20.61
C ALA A 254 1.83 -20.51 -21.28
N LYS A 255 1.10 -20.81 -22.36
CA LYS A 255 1.31 -22.04 -23.15
C LYS A 255 2.73 -22.13 -23.70
N LYS A 256 3.28 -21.04 -24.24
CA LYS A 256 4.67 -21.01 -24.76
C LYS A 256 5.67 -21.35 -23.66
N ILE A 257 5.55 -20.73 -22.49
CA ILE A 257 6.42 -20.98 -21.32
C ILE A 257 6.31 -22.44 -20.86
N ILE A 258 5.10 -23.00 -20.80
CA ILE A 258 4.92 -24.39 -20.36
C ILE A 258 5.43 -25.38 -21.41
N SER A 259 5.24 -25.11 -22.70
CA SER A 259 5.71 -25.99 -23.77
C SER A 259 7.24 -26.14 -23.77
N SER A 260 7.98 -25.11 -23.34
CA SER A 260 9.44 -25.18 -23.22
C SER A 260 9.93 -25.96 -22.00
N LEU A 261 9.04 -26.38 -21.08
CA LEU A 261 9.36 -27.32 -19.98
C LEU A 261 9.55 -28.76 -20.47
N ARG A 262 9.17 -29.08 -21.71
CA ARG A 262 9.26 -30.45 -22.28
C ARG A 262 10.67 -30.90 -22.68
N HIS A 263 11.69 -30.05 -22.48
CA HIS A 263 13.11 -30.32 -22.71
C HIS A 263 13.90 -30.10 -21.43
#